data_AF-A0A8B7WEH9-F1
#
_entry.id   AF-A0A8B7WEH9-F1
#
_cell.length_a   1.000
_cell.length_b   1.000
_cell.length_c   1.000
_cell.angle_alpha   90.00
_cell.angle_beta   90.00
_cell.angle_gamma   90.00
#
_symmetry.space_group_name_H-M   'P 1'
#
loop_
_entity.id
_entity.type
_entity.pdbx_description
1 polymer ?
#
loop_
_entity_poly.entity_id
_entity_poly.type
_entity_poly.pdbx_seq_one_letter_code
_entity_poly.pdbx_strand_id
1 'polypeptide(L)'
;LVFTVVKQTPAEKLHQKNQFPALHWEHELGLAFTKNRMNYTNKFLVIPEMGDYFVYTQITFRGTTSECGDISQRKGQNKPDSIVVVITKVTDSYPEPSQLLTGTKSVCEISSNWFQPLYLGAMFSLQEGDKLMVNVSDISLVDYTKEDKTFFGAFLL
;
A
#
# COMPACT_ATOMS: atom_id res chain seq x y z
N LEU A 1 -2.78 13.01 -9.31
CA LEU A 1 -1.98 11.95 -9.98
C LEU A 1 -2.58 10.60 -9.62
N VAL A 2 -2.37 9.60 -10.47
CA VAL A 2 -2.76 8.21 -10.18
C VAL A 2 -1.57 7.32 -10.51
N PHE A 3 -1.19 6.46 -9.58
CA PHE A 3 -0.21 5.41 -9.78
C PHE A 3 -0.90 4.05 -9.81
N THR A 4 -0.41 3.14 -10.64
CA THR A 4 -0.84 1.73 -10.66
C THR A 4 0.29 0.86 -10.12
N VAL A 5 -0.01 -0.32 -9.59
CA VAL A 5 1.02 -1.11 -8.87
C VAL A 5 1.89 -1.94 -9.83
N VAL A 6 3.22 -1.92 -9.64
CA VAL A 6 4.17 -2.80 -10.35
C VAL A 6 4.25 -4.14 -9.64
N LYS A 7 4.16 -5.25 -10.39
CA LYS A 7 4.33 -6.59 -9.84
C LYS A 7 5.71 -6.75 -9.20
N GLN A 8 5.73 -7.07 -7.90
CA GLN A 8 6.96 -7.28 -7.14
C GLN A 8 7.17 -8.76 -6.82
N THR A 9 8.40 -9.24 -6.93
CA THR A 9 8.81 -10.51 -6.34
C THR A 9 9.02 -10.32 -4.84
N PRO A 10 8.60 -11.28 -3.98
CA PRO A 10 8.97 -11.24 -2.56
C PRO A 10 10.49 -11.24 -2.45
N ALA A 11 11.08 -10.16 -1.92
CA ALA A 11 12.48 -10.17 -1.56
C ALA A 11 12.70 -11.14 -0.40
N GLU A 12 13.87 -11.78 -0.34
CA GLU A 12 14.31 -12.49 0.87
C GLU A 12 14.15 -11.53 2.06
N LYS A 13 13.54 -12.04 3.15
CA LYS A 13 13.17 -11.27 4.33
C LYS A 13 14.38 -10.50 4.89
N LEU A 14 14.56 -9.25 4.47
CA LEU A 14 15.37 -8.31 5.25
C LEU A 14 14.54 -7.97 6.48
N HIS A 15 14.79 -8.69 7.58
CA HIS A 15 14.15 -8.46 8.86
C HIS A 15 14.63 -7.12 9.46
N GLN A 16 14.13 -6.01 8.93
CA GLN A 16 13.98 -4.80 9.73
C GLN A 16 12.71 -4.98 10.58
N LYS A 17 12.94 -5.32 11.85
CA LYS A 17 11.92 -5.60 12.85
C LYS A 17 10.90 -4.44 12.86
N ASN A 18 9.65 -4.74 12.52
CA ASN A 18 8.46 -3.87 12.59
C ASN A 18 8.11 -2.94 11.41
N GLN A 19 8.70 -3.09 10.22
CA GLN A 19 8.26 -2.30 9.05
C GLN A 19 7.61 -3.16 7.96
N PHE A 20 6.38 -2.80 7.57
CA PHE A 20 5.69 -3.43 6.44
C PHE A 20 6.40 -3.12 5.12
N PRO A 21 6.49 -4.08 4.18
CA PRO A 21 7.14 -3.85 2.91
C PRO A 21 6.41 -2.79 2.06
N ALA A 22 7.19 -1.92 1.40
CA ALA A 22 6.69 -0.86 0.53
C ALA A 22 6.40 -1.37 -0.89
N LEU A 23 5.23 -1.00 -1.40
CA LEU A 23 4.82 -1.26 -2.79
C LEU A 23 5.64 -0.42 -3.78
N HIS A 24 5.81 -0.96 -4.98
CA HIS A 24 6.36 -0.23 -6.11
C HIS A 24 5.24 0.11 -7.09
N TRP A 25 5.31 1.31 -7.64
CA TRP A 25 4.27 1.94 -8.43
C TRP A 25 4.77 2.28 -9.83
N GLU A 26 3.92 2.03 -10.81
CA GLU A 26 3.98 2.47 -12.19
C GLU A 26 3.30 3.84 -12.27
N HIS A 27 3.87 4.73 -13.08
CA HIS A 27 3.51 6.14 -13.08
C HIS A 27 3.50 6.82 -14.45
N GLU A 28 3.92 6.11 -15.50
CA GLU A 28 4.04 6.63 -16.86
C GLU A 28 3.13 5.86 -17.84
N LEU A 29 2.84 4.58 -17.57
CA LEU A 29 2.12 3.69 -18.47
C LEU A 29 0.69 3.39 -18.00
N GLY A 30 -0.19 3.07 -18.96
CA GLY A 30 -1.57 2.67 -18.70
C GLY A 30 -2.46 3.83 -18.23
N LEU A 31 -3.25 3.59 -17.19
CA LEU A 31 -4.07 4.60 -16.50
C LEU A 31 -3.25 5.42 -15.49
N ALA A 32 -1.98 5.05 -15.25
CA ALA A 32 -1.10 5.79 -14.37
C ALA A 32 -0.59 7.08 -15.04
N PHE A 33 -0.43 8.13 -14.24
CA PHE A 33 0.15 9.39 -14.70
C PHE A 33 0.70 10.22 -13.54
N THR A 34 1.82 10.89 -13.81
CA THR A 34 2.33 12.03 -13.04
C THR A 34 2.13 13.33 -13.82
N LYS A 35 1.78 14.40 -13.10
CA LYS A 35 1.56 15.75 -13.66
C LYS A 35 2.02 16.80 -12.64
N ASN A 36 2.18 18.04 -13.10
CA ASN A 36 2.42 19.20 -12.23
C ASN A 36 3.64 19.03 -11.30
N ARG A 37 4.76 18.57 -11.85
CA ARG A 37 6.04 18.36 -11.14
C ARG A 37 6.04 17.31 -10.03
N MET A 38 4.91 16.62 -9.79
CA MET A 38 4.89 15.45 -8.92
C MET A 38 5.88 14.42 -9.44
N ASN A 39 6.80 13.99 -8.56
CA ASN A 39 7.86 13.08 -8.91
C ASN A 39 7.71 11.76 -8.16
N TYR A 40 8.09 10.66 -8.80
CA TYR A 40 8.11 9.34 -8.18
C TYR A 40 9.50 8.74 -8.31
N THR A 41 10.12 8.41 -7.18
CA THR A 41 11.47 7.83 -7.16
C THR A 41 11.64 6.92 -5.94
N ASN A 42 12.30 5.77 -6.13
CA ASN A 42 12.61 4.85 -5.04
C ASN A 42 11.41 4.46 -4.13
N LYS A 43 10.23 4.22 -4.72
CA LYS A 43 8.96 3.92 -4.00
C LYS A 43 8.32 5.11 -3.27
N PHE A 44 8.87 6.30 -3.43
CA PHE A 44 8.33 7.52 -2.87
C PHE A 44 7.67 8.39 -3.93
N LEU A 45 6.46 8.83 -3.64
CA LEU A 45 5.88 10.03 -4.22
C LEU A 45 6.46 11.25 -3.50
N VAL A 46 7.06 12.18 -4.23
CA VAL A 46 7.67 13.40 -3.68
C VAL A 46 6.75 14.59 -3.93
N ILE A 47 6.39 15.29 -2.85
CA ILE A 47 5.54 16.48 -2.88
C ILE A 47 6.32 17.66 -3.50
N PRO A 48 5.82 18.29 -4.58
CA PRO A 48 6.57 19.30 -5.33
C PRO A 48 6.43 20.72 -4.77
N GLU A 49 5.42 20.99 -3.94
CA GLU A 49 5.19 22.29 -3.33
C GLU A 49 4.38 22.15 -2.04
N MET A 50 4.47 23.14 -1.15
CA MET A 50 3.69 23.14 0.09
C MET A 50 2.20 23.36 -0.20
N GLY A 51 1.33 22.61 0.47
CA GLY A 51 -0.11 22.83 0.39
C GLY A 51 -0.95 21.69 0.98
N ASP A 52 -2.26 21.78 0.81
CA ASP A 52 -3.22 20.77 1.27
C ASP A 52 -3.47 19.75 0.17
N TYR A 53 -3.00 18.52 0.39
CA TYR A 53 -3.13 17.44 -0.56
C TYR A 53 -4.19 16.46 -0.11
N PHE A 54 -5.08 16.08 -1.03
CA PHE A 54 -5.88 14.88 -0.85
C PHE A 54 -5.05 13.67 -1.27
N VAL A 55 -4.75 12.79 -0.32
CA VAL A 55 -3.94 11.57 -0.52
C VAL A 55 -4.85 10.36 -0.38
N TYR A 56 -4.76 9.41 -1.32
CA TYR A 56 -5.62 8.22 -1.33
C TYR A 56 -4.91 6.99 -1.89
N THR A 57 -5.36 5.81 -1.45
CA THR A 57 -4.92 4.52 -1.99
C THR A 57 -6.06 3.51 -1.92
N GLN A 58 -6.13 2.63 -2.91
CA GLN A 58 -6.89 1.39 -2.83
C GLN A 58 -5.93 0.23 -3.02
N ILE A 59 -5.95 -0.74 -2.11
CA ILE A 59 -5.24 -2.00 -2.26
C ILE A 59 -6.25 -3.13 -2.22
N THR A 60 -6.30 -3.94 -3.26
CA THR A 60 -7.05 -5.20 -3.23
C THR A 60 -6.11 -6.34 -2.90
N PHE A 61 -6.41 -7.06 -1.81
CA PHE A 61 -5.76 -8.31 -1.48
C PHE A 61 -6.56 -9.49 -2.03
N ARG A 62 -5.86 -10.54 -2.43
CA ARG A 62 -6.45 -11.80 -2.86
C ARG A 62 -5.66 -12.98 -2.33
N GLY A 63 -6.35 -14.06 -2.03
CA GLY A 63 -5.73 -15.28 -1.55
C GLY A 63 -6.63 -16.49 -1.73
N THR A 64 -6.07 -17.66 -1.47
CA THR A 64 -6.82 -18.92 -1.36
C THR A 64 -7.07 -19.25 0.10
N THR A 65 -8.19 -19.94 0.40
CA THR A 65 -8.55 -20.60 1.67
C THR A 65 -7.97 -19.97 2.94
N SER A 66 -8.80 -19.32 3.77
CA SER A 66 -8.41 -19.01 5.15
C SER A 66 -8.77 -20.17 6.10
N GLU A 67 -7.90 -20.47 7.07
CA GLU A 67 -8.19 -21.46 8.12
C GLU A 67 -9.10 -20.85 9.19
N CYS A 68 -10.33 -20.51 8.82
CA CYS A 68 -11.29 -20.00 9.79
C CYS A 68 -12.08 -21.15 10.43
N GLY A 69 -11.88 -21.34 11.74
CA GLY A 69 -12.77 -22.15 12.58
C GLY A 69 -12.38 -23.61 12.82
N ASP A 70 -11.25 -24.12 12.31
CA ASP A 70 -10.84 -25.51 12.60
C ASP A 70 -9.63 -25.56 13.56
N ILE A 71 -9.93 -25.70 14.86
CA ILE A 71 -8.93 -25.84 15.94
C ILE A 71 -8.11 -27.16 15.76
N SER A 72 -8.59 -28.09 14.91
CA SER A 72 -8.01 -29.43 14.77
C SER A 72 -7.01 -29.59 13.62
N GLN A 73 -6.87 -28.60 12.72
CA GLN A 73 -5.94 -28.68 11.58
C GLN A 73 -5.00 -27.49 11.51
N ARG A 74 -4.10 -27.36 12.49
CA ARG A 74 -2.88 -26.54 12.35
C ARG A 74 -1.86 -27.21 11.43
N LYS A 75 -2.24 -27.54 10.19
CA LYS A 75 -1.31 -28.05 9.17
C LYS A 75 -0.84 -26.90 8.27
N GLY A 76 -0.04 -26.04 8.88
CA GLY A 76 1.07 -25.34 8.24
C GLY A 76 0.80 -24.69 6.88
N GLN A 77 0.10 -23.56 6.88
CA GLN A 77 0.45 -22.44 6.00
C GLN A 77 0.38 -21.13 6.79
N ASN A 78 1.53 -20.45 6.93
CA ASN A 78 1.65 -19.11 7.53
C ASN A 78 0.87 -18.08 6.68
N LYS A 79 -0.45 -17.97 6.85
CA LYS A 79 -1.27 -16.93 6.21
C LYS A 79 -1.64 -15.87 7.26
N PRO A 80 -1.76 -14.59 6.86
CA PRO A 80 -1.97 -13.53 7.83
C PRO A 80 -3.42 -13.50 8.31
N ASP A 81 -3.63 -13.49 9.63
CA ASP A 81 -4.93 -13.29 10.28
C ASP A 81 -5.56 -11.92 9.96
N SER A 82 -4.73 -10.98 9.47
CA SER A 82 -5.14 -9.64 9.07
C SER A 82 -4.31 -9.09 7.92
N ILE A 83 -4.96 -8.34 7.04
CA ILE A 83 -4.32 -7.53 6.00
C ILE A 83 -4.25 -6.09 6.47
N VAL A 84 -3.13 -5.43 6.20
CA VAL A 84 -2.87 -4.05 6.61
C VAL A 84 -2.36 -3.24 5.43
N VAL A 85 -2.82 -2.01 5.31
CA VAL A 85 -2.34 -0.97 4.39
C VAL A 85 -1.97 0.25 5.21
N VAL A 86 -0.79 0.82 4.96
CA VAL A 86 -0.31 2.02 5.63
C VAL A 86 0.19 3.02 4.59
N ILE A 87 -0.26 4.28 4.66
CA ILE A 87 0.37 5.39 3.96
C ILE A 87 1.35 6.04 4.94
N THR A 88 2.62 6.06 4.56
CA THR A 88 3.70 6.58 5.41
C THR A 88 4.27 7.85 4.80
N LYS A 89 4.51 8.86 5.63
CA LYS A 89 5.25 10.08 5.31
C LYS A 89 6.67 10.02 5.86
N VAL A 90 7.64 10.34 5.03
CA VAL A 90 9.04 10.55 5.40
C VAL A 90 9.38 11.99 5.06
N THR A 91 10.01 12.69 6.00
CA THR A 91 10.38 14.10 5.88
C THR A 91 11.74 14.29 6.50
N ASP A 92 12.55 15.18 5.95
CA ASP A 92 13.89 15.43 6.49
C ASP A 92 13.82 16.19 7.84
N SER A 93 12.66 16.77 8.15
CA SER A 93 12.39 17.49 9.41
C SER A 93 12.18 16.58 10.62
N TYR A 94 11.97 15.27 10.41
CA TYR A 94 11.71 14.33 11.50
C TYR A 94 12.36 12.96 11.22
N PRO A 95 13.14 12.40 12.17
CA PRO A 95 13.98 11.23 11.91
C PRO A 95 13.18 9.93 11.67
N GLU A 96 11.95 9.83 12.18
CA GLU A 96 11.13 8.62 12.09
C GLU A 96 9.99 8.76 11.07
N PRO A 97 9.74 7.74 10.22
CA PRO A 97 8.58 7.75 9.33
C PRO A 97 7.26 7.86 10.09
N SER A 98 6.38 8.77 9.65
CA SER A 98 5.06 9.00 10.27
C SER A 98 3.95 8.29 9.50
N GLN A 99 3.08 7.55 10.19
CA GLN A 99 1.90 6.93 9.57
C GLN A 99 0.80 7.97 9.39
N LEU A 100 0.38 8.23 8.16
CA LEU A 100 -0.72 9.15 7.85
C LEU A 100 -2.08 8.47 7.90
N LEU A 101 -2.18 7.28 7.29
CA LEU A 101 -3.40 6.49 7.21
C LEU A 101 -3.06 5.03 7.39
N THR A 102 -3.87 4.32 8.20
CA THR A 102 -3.74 2.88 8.41
C THR A 102 -5.11 2.23 8.26
N GLY A 103 -5.19 1.19 7.43
CA GLY A 103 -6.35 0.34 7.25
C GLY A 103 -6.01 -1.10 7.59
N THR A 104 -6.78 -1.71 8.49
CA THR A 104 -6.60 -3.10 8.91
C THR A 104 -7.90 -3.85 8.72
N LYS A 105 -7.82 -5.08 8.19
CA LYS A 105 -8.98 -5.98 8.08
C LYS A 105 -8.58 -7.39 8.48
N SER A 106 -9.35 -8.00 9.37
CA SER A 106 -9.21 -9.43 9.67
C SER A 106 -9.73 -10.27 8.50
N VAL A 107 -9.01 -11.34 8.15
CA VAL A 107 -9.39 -12.23 7.05
C VAL A 107 -9.85 -13.57 7.61
N CYS A 108 -11.15 -13.82 7.52
CA CYS A 108 -11.80 -15.10 7.83
C CYS A 108 -12.78 -15.41 6.69
N GLU A 109 -12.25 -16.04 5.65
CA GLU A 109 -12.93 -16.42 4.42
C GLU A 109 -12.89 -17.93 4.22
N ILE A 110 -14.06 -18.57 4.28
CA ILE A 110 -14.24 -20.03 4.09
C ILE A 110 -14.19 -20.40 2.60
N SER A 111 -14.22 -19.39 1.72
CA SER A 111 -14.16 -19.56 0.27
C SER A 111 -12.77 -20.02 -0.19
N SER A 112 -12.73 -20.78 -1.30
CA SER A 112 -11.48 -21.27 -1.90
C SER A 112 -10.63 -20.13 -2.48
N ASN A 113 -11.25 -19.01 -2.86
CA ASN A 113 -10.61 -17.77 -3.29
C ASN A 113 -11.35 -16.58 -2.69
N TRP A 114 -10.61 -15.64 -2.12
CA TRP A 114 -11.16 -14.41 -1.55
C TRP A 114 -10.50 -13.17 -2.13
N PHE A 115 -11.23 -12.04 -2.09
CA PHE A 115 -10.78 -10.73 -2.52
C PHE A 115 -11.23 -9.68 -1.50
N GLN A 116 -10.30 -8.87 -1.01
CA GLN A 116 -10.55 -7.88 0.03
C GLN A 116 -9.94 -6.52 -0.34
N PRO A 117 -10.75 -5.55 -0.77
CA PRO A 117 -10.29 -4.18 -1.01
C PRO A 117 -10.22 -3.39 0.31
N LEU A 118 -9.18 -2.57 0.43
CA LEU A 118 -9.01 -1.54 1.45
C LEU A 118 -8.78 -0.20 0.75
N TYR A 119 -9.71 0.74 0.95
CA TYR A 119 -9.58 2.12 0.48
C TYR A 119 -9.28 3.04 1.65
N LEU A 120 -8.28 3.89 1.49
CA LEU A 120 -7.92 4.94 2.45
C LEU A 120 -7.83 6.27 1.70
N GLY A 121 -8.31 7.35 2.30
CA GLY A 121 -8.12 8.69 1.76
C GLY A 121 -8.44 9.78 2.76
N ALA A 122 -7.62 10.83 2.79
CA ALA A 122 -7.80 12.00 3.64
C ALA A 122 -6.99 13.19 3.10
N MET A 123 -7.28 14.37 3.65
CA MET A 123 -6.54 15.60 3.38
C MET A 123 -5.39 15.77 4.38
N PHE A 124 -4.22 16.16 3.90
CA PHE A 124 -3.04 16.46 4.72
C PHE A 124 -2.35 17.73 4.22
N SER A 125 -1.94 18.59 5.14
CA SER A 125 -1.00 19.68 4.84
C SER A 125 0.42 19.10 4.73
N LEU A 126 1.01 19.19 3.54
CA LEU A 126 2.32 18.63 3.23
C LEU A 126 3.29 19.74 2.83
N GLN A 127 4.58 19.49 3.08
CA GLN A 127 5.66 20.39 2.71
C GLN A 127 6.32 19.94 1.40
N GLU A 128 6.95 20.89 0.70
CA GLU A 128 7.83 20.54 -0.43
C GLU A 128 8.91 19.55 0.03
N GLY A 129 9.11 18.49 -0.75
CA GLY A 129 10.08 17.44 -0.45
C GLY A 129 9.59 16.37 0.52
N ASP A 130 8.40 16.50 1.13
CA ASP A 130 7.78 15.39 1.87
C ASP A 130 7.62 14.18 0.92
N LYS A 131 7.92 12.99 1.43
CA LYS A 131 7.95 11.74 0.66
C LYS A 131 6.87 10.81 1.17
N LEU A 132 5.98 10.37 0.29
CA LEU A 132 4.89 9.45 0.62
C LEU A 132 5.16 8.07 0.03
N MET A 133 4.91 7.02 0.81
CA MET A 133 4.95 5.63 0.34
C MET A 133 3.73 4.86 0.85
N VAL A 134 3.45 3.71 0.24
CA VAL A 134 2.42 2.79 0.69
C VAL A 134 3.04 1.47 1.08
N ASN A 135 2.80 1.04 2.31
CA ASN A 135 3.24 -0.24 2.85
C ASN A 135 2.05 -1.19 3.03
N VAL A 136 2.28 -2.48 2.85
CA VAL A 136 1.26 -3.52 3.03
C VAL A 136 1.76 -4.66 3.89
N SER A 137 0.87 -5.34 4.60
CA SER A 137 1.24 -6.47 5.47
C SER A 137 1.94 -7.60 4.70
N ASP A 138 1.48 -7.89 3.48
CA ASP A 138 2.05 -8.93 2.62
C ASP A 138 1.88 -8.57 1.14
N ILE A 139 3.00 -8.32 0.46
CA ILE A 139 3.06 -8.02 -0.98
C ILE A 139 2.56 -9.20 -1.82
N SER A 140 2.77 -10.44 -1.36
CA SER A 140 2.40 -11.63 -2.13
C SER A 140 0.89 -11.79 -2.32
N LEU A 141 0.09 -11.14 -1.45
CA LEU A 141 -1.36 -11.15 -1.49
C LEU A 141 -1.96 -10.00 -2.30
N VAL A 142 -1.17 -9.02 -2.75
CA VAL A 142 -1.71 -7.89 -3.51
C VAL A 142 -2.18 -8.34 -4.90
N ASP A 143 -3.33 -7.81 -5.33
CA ASP A 143 -3.86 -8.03 -6.67
C ASP A 143 -3.26 -7.03 -7.66
N TYR A 144 -2.42 -7.56 -8.55
CA TYR A 144 -1.74 -6.85 -9.65
C TYR A 144 -2.41 -7.08 -11.01
N THR A 145 -3.56 -7.76 -11.06
CA THR A 145 -4.12 -8.25 -12.33
C THR A 145 -4.76 -7.15 -13.18
N LYS A 146 -5.26 -6.09 -12.55
CA LYS A 146 -5.87 -4.94 -13.22
C LYS A 146 -5.58 -3.64 -12.47
N GLU A 147 -5.46 -2.57 -13.24
CA GLU A 147 -5.11 -1.23 -12.75
C GLU A 147 -6.18 -0.60 -11.84
N ASP A 148 -7.45 -1.03 -11.96
CA ASP A 148 -8.57 -0.56 -11.13
C ASP A 148 -8.62 -1.20 -9.73
N LYS A 149 -7.82 -2.23 -9.46
CA LYS A 149 -7.81 -2.96 -8.19
C LYS A 149 -6.89 -2.36 -7.16
N THR A 150 -5.72 -1.89 -7.61
CA THR A 150 -4.65 -1.42 -6.74
C THR A 150 -4.01 -0.16 -7.31
N PHE A 151 -4.22 0.97 -6.65
CA PHE A 151 -3.74 2.29 -7.09
C PHE A 151 -3.45 3.21 -5.90
N PHE A 152 -2.55 4.18 -6.11
CA PHE A 152 -2.17 5.19 -5.12
C PHE A 152 -2.12 6.57 -5.78
N GLY A 153 -2.58 7.61 -5.11
CA GLY A 153 -2.60 8.94 -5.70
C GLY A 153 -2.62 10.07 -4.69
N ALA A 154 -2.29 11.26 -5.20
CA ALA A 154 -2.45 12.51 -4.50
C ALA A 154 -2.72 13.66 -5.49
N PHE A 155 -3.42 14.69 -5.04
CA PHE A 155 -3.52 15.95 -5.77
C PHE A 155 -3.63 17.13 -4.79
N LEU A 156 -3.08 18.26 -5.20
CA LEU A 156 -3.19 19.53 -4.48
C LEU A 156 -4.62 20.07 -4.65
N LEU A 157 -5.19 20.60 -3.58
CA LEU A 157 -6.50 21.25 -3.57
C LEU A 157 -6.43 22.74 -3.97
#